data_AF-A0A9P9IVY6-F1
#
_entry.id   AF-A0A9P9IVY6-F1
#
_cell.length_a   1.000
_cell.length_b   1.000
_cell.length_c   1.000
_cell.angle_alpha   90.00
_cell.angle_beta   90.00
_cell.angle_gamma   90.00
#
_symmetry.space_group_name_H-M   'P 1'
#
loop_
_entity.id
_entity.type
_entity.pdbx_description
1 polymer ?
#
loop_
_entity_poly.entity_id
_entity_poly.type
_entity_poly.pdbx_seq_one_letter_code
_entity_poly.pdbx_strand_id
1 'polypeptide(L)'
;LYTWCYVKDIAHLFSKNLSDHGMAACKELYDGVGHRFHTVSSAGMNNSRSTELAGLSSLAVQDSHRNTPLENKVLKNVNETECLLMELKEKQDECDRISRQLTKESKRAELNESLLLKCLATLTQFTSLIDRVQQECSDTMDFSAFLD
;
A
#
# COMPACT_ATOMS: atom_id res chain seq x y z
N LEU A 1 -32.96 27.10 11.67
CA LEU A 1 -31.88 27.27 10.68
C LEU A 1 -30.64 27.77 11.41
N TYR A 2 -29.49 27.15 11.18
CA TYR A 2 -28.20 27.64 11.67
C TYR A 2 -27.40 28.14 10.48
N THR A 3 -26.74 29.29 10.63
CA THR A 3 -25.84 29.85 9.63
C THR A 3 -24.43 29.83 10.21
N TRP A 4 -23.45 29.37 9.43
CA TRP A 4 -22.06 29.38 9.84
C TRP A 4 -21.46 30.75 9.60
N CYS A 5 -20.88 31.34 10.65
CA CYS A 5 -20.10 32.56 10.56
C CYS A 5 -18.62 32.17 10.57
N TYR A 6 -17.88 32.56 9.52
CA TYR A 6 -16.46 32.28 9.37
C TYR A 6 -15.70 33.53 8.91
N VAL A 7 -14.41 33.60 9.26
CA VAL A 7 -13.50 34.67 8.83
C VAL A 7 -13.09 34.45 7.36
N LYS A 8 -12.90 35.51 6.58
CA LYS A 8 -12.58 35.43 5.14
C LYS A 8 -11.38 34.54 4.83
N ASP A 9 -10.39 34.50 5.72
CA ASP A 9 -9.13 33.78 5.52
C ASP A 9 -9.31 32.25 5.45
N ILE A 10 -10.40 31.72 6.02
CA ILE A 10 -10.72 30.29 6.03
C ILE A 10 -11.84 29.90 5.07
N ALA A 11 -12.33 30.84 4.24
CA ALA A 11 -13.43 30.60 3.29
C ALA A 11 -13.11 29.48 2.28
N HIS A 12 -11.83 29.32 1.94
CA HIS A 12 -11.36 28.28 1.03
C HIS A 12 -11.59 26.85 1.57
N LEU A 13 -11.69 26.69 2.89
CA LEU A 13 -11.98 25.42 3.57
C LEU A 13 -13.47 25.04 3.54
N PHE A 14 -14.35 25.95 3.16
CA PHE A 14 -15.80 25.70 3.02
C PHE A 14 -16.23 25.63 1.54
N SER A 15 -15.28 25.39 0.63
CA SER A 15 -15.57 25.21 -0.79
C SER A 15 -16.50 24.01 -1.00
N LYS A 16 -17.38 24.11 -2.00
CA LYS A 16 -18.31 23.02 -2.36
C LYS A 16 -17.61 21.81 -2.99
N ASN A 17 -16.37 21.98 -3.44
CA ASN A 17 -15.59 20.91 -4.06
C ASN A 17 -14.69 20.24 -3.02
N LEU A 18 -15.21 19.16 -2.42
CA LEU A 18 -14.48 18.34 -1.44
C LEU A 18 -13.22 17.67 -2.02
N SER A 19 -13.11 17.57 -3.35
CA SER A 19 -11.91 17.09 -4.06
C SER A 19 -10.69 17.99 -3.87
N ASP A 20 -10.91 19.27 -3.52
CA ASP A 20 -9.84 20.25 -3.31
C ASP A 20 -9.29 20.18 -1.87
N HIS A 21 -9.80 19.25 -1.04
CA HIS A 21 -9.49 19.18 0.38
C HIS A 21 -8.67 17.92 0.68
N GLY A 22 -7.36 18.11 0.88
CA GLY A 22 -6.48 17.08 1.44
C GLY A 22 -6.68 16.91 2.95
N MET A 23 -6.06 15.88 3.53
CA MET A 23 -6.12 15.59 4.98
C MET A 23 -5.75 16.80 5.86
N ALA A 24 -4.87 17.67 5.37
CA ALA A 24 -4.48 18.92 6.04
C ALA A 24 -5.65 19.90 6.20
N ALA A 25 -6.50 20.05 5.18
CA ALA A 25 -7.66 20.95 5.22
C ALA A 25 -8.72 20.44 6.21
N CYS A 26 -8.94 19.11 6.29
CA CYS A 26 -9.82 18.50 7.28
C CYS A 26 -9.34 18.73 8.72
N LYS A 27 -8.01 18.61 8.95
CA LYS A 27 -7.41 18.88 10.26
C LYS A 27 -7.59 20.34 10.65
N GLU A 28 -7.33 21.26 9.72
CA GLU A 28 -7.46 22.70 9.96
C GLU A 28 -8.91 23.12 10.26
N LEU A 29 -9.88 22.52 9.56
CA LEU A 29 -11.30 22.71 9.86
C LEU A 29 -11.62 22.26 11.29
N TYR A 30 -11.20 21.05 11.66
CA TYR A 30 -11.48 20.52 12.99
C TYR A 30 -10.88 21.39 14.10
N ASP A 31 -9.63 21.84 13.92
CA ASP A 31 -8.94 22.74 14.86
C ASP A 31 -9.56 24.16 14.91
N GLY A 32 -10.29 24.57 13.87
CA GLY A 32 -10.89 25.90 13.76
C GLY A 32 -12.30 26.05 14.36
N VAL A 33 -13.01 24.94 14.63
CA VAL A 33 -14.39 24.97 15.13
C VAL A 33 -14.45 25.66 16.50
N GLY A 34 -15.31 26.67 16.63
CA GLY A 34 -15.50 27.41 17.89
C GLY A 34 -14.42 28.45 18.19
N HIS A 35 -13.35 28.53 17.38
CA HIS A 35 -12.29 29.54 17.52
C HIS A 35 -12.28 30.51 16.34
N ARG A 36 -12.29 29.97 15.11
CA ARG A 36 -12.22 30.75 13.85
C ARG A 36 -13.53 30.77 13.09
N PHE A 37 -14.46 29.87 13.43
CA PHE A 37 -15.81 29.86 12.89
C PHE A 37 -16.77 29.21 13.87
N HIS A 38 -18.03 29.65 13.88
CA HIS A 38 -19.05 29.15 14.79
C HIS A 38 -20.42 29.10 14.13
N THR A 39 -21.33 28.31 14.69
CA THR A 39 -22.74 28.31 14.27
C THR A 39 -23.48 29.42 15.00
N VAL A 40 -24.29 30.17 14.26
CA VAL A 40 -25.26 31.12 14.84
C VAL A 40 -26.65 30.62 14.50
N SER A 41 -27.52 30.57 15.51
CA SER A 41 -28.94 30.30 15.27
C SER A 41 -29.56 31.48 14.54
N SER A 42 -30.21 31.25 13.39
CA SER A 42 -30.93 32.30 12.65
C SER A 42 -32.06 32.93 13.48
N ALA A 43 -32.45 32.34 14.62
CA ALA A 43 -33.44 32.93 15.53
C ALA A 43 -32.90 34.11 16.35
N GLY A 44 -31.57 34.35 16.38
CA GLY A 44 -30.93 35.40 17.18
C GLY A 44 -30.47 36.63 16.41
N MET A 45 -30.66 36.70 15.09
CA MET A 45 -30.20 37.82 14.25
C MET A 45 -31.10 39.07 14.30
N ASN A 46 -31.93 39.17 15.34
CA ASN A 46 -32.82 40.29 15.60
C ASN A 46 -32.55 40.87 16.99
N ASN A 47 -31.30 41.15 17.36
CA ASN A 47 -31.00 42.22 18.31
C ASN A 47 -29.51 42.54 18.33
N SER A 48 -29.17 43.65 17.71
CA SER A 48 -27.92 44.34 17.96
C SER A 48 -27.97 45.01 19.34
N ARG A 49 -26.81 45.01 20.02
CA ARG A 49 -26.37 45.84 21.16
C ARG A 49 -26.51 45.28 22.58
N SER A 50 -25.30 45.12 23.14
CA SER A 50 -24.87 45.48 24.50
C SER A 50 -25.29 44.62 25.69
N THR A 51 -24.29 44.49 26.57
CA THR A 51 -24.36 44.50 28.04
C THR A 51 -24.05 43.15 28.72
N GLU A 52 -22.82 43.13 29.25
CA GLU A 52 -22.39 42.64 30.57
C GLU A 52 -22.31 41.14 30.92
N LEU A 53 -21.08 40.83 31.32
CA LEU A 53 -20.64 39.93 32.39
C LEU A 53 -21.71 39.41 33.38
N ALA A 54 -21.43 38.18 33.81
CA ALA A 54 -21.75 37.58 35.11
C ALA A 54 -23.19 37.07 35.30
N GLY A 55 -23.33 35.74 35.26
CA GLY A 55 -24.57 35.10 35.67
C GLY A 55 -24.54 33.58 35.62
N LEU A 56 -24.01 32.98 36.69
CA LEU A 56 -24.41 31.69 37.25
C LEU A 56 -23.86 30.40 36.61
N SER A 57 -22.76 29.93 37.23
CA SER A 57 -22.62 28.53 37.60
C SER A 57 -23.89 28.03 38.29
N SER A 58 -24.41 26.88 37.83
CA SER A 58 -24.97 25.78 38.62
C SER A 58 -26.14 25.15 37.87
N LEU A 59 -25.88 24.00 37.25
CA LEU A 59 -26.77 22.85 37.37
C LEU A 59 -25.92 21.59 37.16
N ALA A 60 -26.01 20.76 38.19
CA ALA A 60 -25.25 19.55 38.40
C ALA A 60 -25.53 18.50 37.32
N VAL A 61 -24.49 17.71 37.05
CA VAL A 61 -24.56 16.24 37.01
C VAL A 61 -25.82 15.69 36.34
N GLN A 62 -25.76 15.53 35.02
CA GLN A 62 -26.42 14.45 34.29
C GLN A 62 -25.91 14.48 32.84
N ASP A 63 -24.90 13.68 32.55
CA ASP A 63 -24.80 12.97 31.28
C ASP A 63 -23.80 11.82 31.44
N SER A 64 -24.20 10.87 32.29
CA SER A 64 -23.70 9.50 32.21
C SER A 64 -24.31 8.88 30.95
N HIS A 65 -23.47 8.49 30.00
CA HIS A 65 -23.80 7.67 28.82
C HIS A 65 -24.40 8.36 27.59
N ARG A 66 -23.76 9.43 27.11
CA ARG A 66 -23.93 9.80 25.70
C ARG A 66 -22.63 9.62 24.92
N ASN A 67 -22.17 8.37 24.82
CA ASN A 67 -21.20 7.98 23.78
C ASN A 67 -21.77 8.47 22.45
N THR A 68 -21.13 9.46 21.86
CA THR A 68 -21.68 10.12 20.68
C THR A 68 -21.65 9.15 19.50
N PRO A 69 -22.61 9.23 18.56
CA PRO A 69 -22.56 8.44 17.32
C PRO A 69 -21.26 8.66 16.52
N LEU A 70 -20.57 9.76 16.77
CA LEU A 70 -19.29 10.12 16.17
C LEU A 70 -18.14 9.34 16.82
N GLU A 71 -18.05 9.27 18.15
CA GLU A 71 -17.01 8.48 18.85
C GLU A 71 -17.08 7.00 18.48
N ASN A 72 -18.29 6.42 18.39
CA ASN A 72 -18.46 5.04 17.96
C ASN A 72 -18.02 4.81 16.49
N LYS A 73 -18.24 5.79 15.60
CA LYS A 73 -17.75 5.74 14.21
C LYS A 73 -16.23 5.90 14.13
N VAL A 74 -15.65 6.81 14.91
CA VAL A 74 -14.20 7.02 14.98
C VAL A 74 -13.53 5.75 15.51
N LEU A 75 -14.03 5.17 16.59
CA LEU A 75 -13.50 3.93 17.15
C LEU A 75 -13.60 2.77 16.16
N LYS A 76 -14.73 2.63 15.47
CA LYS A 76 -14.91 1.62 14.41
C LYS A 76 -13.89 1.82 13.28
N ASN A 77 -13.73 3.03 12.78
CA ASN A 77 -12.78 3.33 11.71
C ASN A 77 -11.33 3.09 12.14
N VAL A 78 -10.97 3.43 13.38
CA VAL A 78 -9.64 3.15 13.94
C VAL A 78 -9.36 1.66 13.95
N ASN A 79 -10.32 0.85 14.45
CA ASN A 79 -10.17 -0.60 14.47
C ASN A 79 -10.07 -1.20 13.05
N GLU A 80 -10.86 -0.69 12.10
CA GLU A 80 -10.77 -1.10 10.69
C GLU A 80 -9.42 -0.74 10.07
N THR A 81 -8.90 0.45 10.34
CA THR A 81 -7.56 0.84 9.87
C THR A 81 -6.46 0.00 10.48
N GLU A 82 -6.56 -0.37 11.76
CA GLU A 82 -5.59 -1.24 12.42
C GLU A 82 -5.59 -2.65 11.82
N CYS A 83 -6.78 -3.22 11.57
CA CYS A 83 -6.94 -4.51 10.87
C CYS A 83 -6.31 -4.47 9.48
N LEU A 84 -6.59 -3.41 8.70
CA LEU A 84 -6.04 -3.27 7.34
C LEU A 84 -4.51 -3.09 7.35
N LEU A 85 -3.95 -2.39 8.34
CA LEU A 85 -2.50 -2.25 8.48
C LEU A 85 -1.83 -3.60 8.80
N MET A 86 -2.46 -4.42 9.64
CA MET A 86 -1.97 -5.76 9.94
C MET A 86 -2.02 -6.66 8.71
N GLU A 87 -3.12 -6.65 7.95
CA GLU A 87 -3.22 -7.42 6.70
C GLU A 87 -2.20 -6.94 5.67
N LEU A 88 -2.01 -5.63 5.51
CA LEU A 88 -1.02 -5.08 4.60
C LEU A 88 0.40 -5.52 4.98
N LYS A 89 0.72 -5.55 6.28
CA LYS A 89 1.99 -6.07 6.77
C LYS A 89 2.15 -7.56 6.48
N GLU A 90 1.12 -8.36 6.72
CA GLU A 90 1.15 -9.80 6.41
C GLU A 90 1.38 -10.05 4.91
N LYS A 91 0.68 -9.29 4.04
CA LYS A 91 0.90 -9.38 2.59
C LYS A 91 2.28 -8.91 2.18
N GLN A 92 2.84 -7.89 2.84
CA GLN A 92 4.20 -7.44 2.60
C GLN A 92 5.21 -8.55 2.97
N ASP A 93 5.06 -9.16 4.14
CA ASP A 93 5.92 -10.25 4.60
C ASP A 93 5.82 -11.48 3.66
N GLU A 94 4.63 -11.76 3.15
CA GLU A 94 4.37 -12.79 2.14
C GLU A 94 5.09 -12.49 0.82
N CYS A 95 4.98 -11.27 0.31
CA CYS A 95 5.68 -10.82 -0.89
C CYS A 95 7.21 -10.94 -0.72
N ASP A 96 7.74 -10.56 0.43
CA ASP A 96 9.18 -10.67 0.73
C ASP A 96 9.63 -12.13 0.83
N ARG A 97 8.77 -13.02 1.35
CA ARG A 97 9.03 -14.46 1.37
C ARG A 97 9.07 -15.04 -0.03
N ILE A 98 8.05 -14.75 -0.85
CA ILE A 98 7.96 -15.22 -2.24
C ILE A 98 9.14 -14.71 -3.06
N SER A 99 9.51 -13.44 -2.93
CA SER A 99 10.64 -12.83 -3.66
C SER A 99 11.97 -13.51 -3.34
N ARG A 100 12.20 -13.84 -2.06
CA ARG A 100 13.38 -14.60 -1.63
C ARG A 100 13.39 -16.01 -2.21
N GLN A 101 12.24 -16.70 -2.19
CA GLN A 101 12.13 -18.04 -2.77
C GLN A 101 12.38 -18.02 -4.28
N LEU A 102 11.79 -17.07 -5.01
CA LEU A 102 11.99 -16.91 -6.45
C LEU A 102 13.47 -16.67 -6.79
N THR A 103 14.15 -15.83 -6.01
CA THR A 103 15.59 -15.57 -6.19
C THR A 103 16.43 -16.84 -6.00
N LYS A 104 16.08 -17.66 -4.99
CA LYS A 104 16.77 -18.94 -4.75
C LYS A 104 16.54 -19.93 -5.90
N GLU A 105 15.32 -19.98 -6.41
CA GLU A 105 14.93 -20.83 -7.53
C GLU A 105 15.60 -20.40 -8.85
N SER A 106 15.69 -19.10 -9.12
CA SER A 106 16.42 -18.56 -10.29
C SER A 106 17.88 -19.01 -10.28
N LYS A 107 18.59 -18.82 -9.15
CA LYS A 107 19.99 -19.24 -9.02
C LYS A 107 20.17 -20.74 -9.20
N ARG A 108 19.22 -21.55 -8.72
CA ARG A 108 19.23 -23.00 -8.92
C ARG A 108 19.05 -23.36 -10.39
N ALA A 109 18.12 -22.70 -11.09
CA ALA A 109 17.89 -22.89 -12.52
C ALA A 109 19.13 -22.51 -13.35
N GLU A 110 19.75 -21.38 -13.07
CA GLU A 110 20.99 -20.93 -13.74
C GLU A 110 22.14 -21.94 -13.57
N LEU A 111 22.30 -22.50 -12.37
CA LEU A 111 23.31 -23.53 -12.12
C LEU A 111 23.00 -24.83 -12.89
N ASN A 112 21.74 -25.25 -12.93
CA ASN A 112 21.32 -26.41 -13.69
C ASN A 112 21.55 -26.22 -15.20
N GLU A 113 21.23 -25.04 -15.74
CA GLU A 113 21.49 -24.69 -17.13
C GLU A 113 22.99 -24.77 -17.45
N SER A 114 23.85 -24.23 -16.59
CA SER A 114 25.30 -24.34 -16.74
C SER A 114 25.79 -25.80 -16.77
N LEU A 115 25.22 -26.66 -15.91
CA LEU A 115 25.56 -28.09 -15.90
C LEU A 115 25.11 -28.79 -17.19
N LEU A 116 23.90 -28.49 -17.67
CA LEU A 116 23.38 -29.06 -18.93
C LEU A 116 24.25 -28.66 -20.12
N LEU A 117 24.68 -27.40 -20.19
CA LEU A 117 25.59 -26.93 -21.25
C LEU A 117 26.94 -27.68 -21.21
N LYS A 118 27.49 -27.94 -20.02
CA LYS A 118 28.70 -28.75 -19.87
C LYS A 118 28.48 -30.19 -20.33
N CYS A 119 27.37 -30.81 -19.95
CA CYS A 119 27.01 -32.15 -20.40
C CYS A 119 26.89 -32.22 -21.92
N LEU A 120 26.23 -31.23 -22.54
CA LEU A 120 26.08 -31.15 -23.99
C LEU A 120 27.45 -31.04 -24.70
N ALA A 121 28.35 -30.21 -24.16
CA ALA A 121 29.71 -30.09 -24.69
C ALA A 121 30.47 -31.42 -24.66
N THR A 122 30.38 -32.16 -23.54
CA THR A 122 31.00 -33.48 -23.41
C THR A 122 30.39 -34.49 -24.37
N LEU A 123 29.06 -34.52 -24.52
CA LEU A 123 28.40 -35.39 -25.49
C LEU A 123 28.85 -35.10 -26.93
N THR A 124 28.99 -33.83 -27.28
CA THR A 124 29.48 -33.41 -28.60
C THR A 124 30.91 -33.90 -28.86
N GLN A 125 31.77 -33.86 -27.84
CA GLN A 125 33.13 -34.40 -27.93
C GLN A 125 33.12 -35.91 -28.14
N PHE A 126 32.24 -36.64 -27.45
CA PHE A 126 32.10 -38.09 -27.67
C PHE A 126 31.60 -38.43 -29.06
N THR A 127 30.60 -37.70 -29.58
CA THR A 127 30.14 -37.88 -30.96
C THR A 127 31.29 -37.71 -31.95
N SER A 128 32.08 -36.64 -31.80
CA SER A 128 33.24 -36.39 -32.66
C SER A 128 34.30 -37.51 -32.58
N LEU A 129 34.48 -38.12 -31.41
CA LEU A 129 35.39 -39.25 -31.24
C LEU A 129 34.84 -40.52 -31.91
N ILE A 130 33.54 -40.79 -31.78
CA ILE A 130 32.87 -41.91 -32.44
C ILE A 130 33.02 -41.77 -33.96
N ASP A 131 32.79 -40.59 -34.52
CA ASP A 131 32.93 -40.35 -35.96
C ASP A 131 34.35 -40.64 -36.44
N ARG A 132 35.37 -40.24 -35.68
CA ARG A 132 36.78 -40.56 -36.00
C ARG A 132 37.05 -42.06 -35.98
N VAL A 133 36.60 -42.76 -34.94
CA VAL A 133 36.80 -44.22 -34.83
C VAL A 133 36.06 -44.94 -35.96
N GLN A 134 34.86 -44.50 -36.31
CA GLN A 134 34.11 -45.06 -37.45
C GLN A 134 34.84 -44.84 -38.78
N GLN A 135 35.45 -43.68 -38.98
CA GLN A 135 36.27 -43.40 -40.16
C GLN A 135 37.50 -44.31 -40.22
N GLU A 136 38.26 -44.42 -39.12
CA GLU A 136 39.44 -45.30 -39.03
C GLU A 136 39.08 -46.78 -39.31
N CYS A 137 37.94 -47.25 -38.80
CA CYS A 137 37.44 -48.60 -39.10
C CYS A 137 37.07 -48.77 -40.58
N SER A 138 36.48 -47.75 -41.21
CA SER A 138 36.12 -47.80 -42.63
C SER A 138 37.37 -47.83 -43.52
N ASP A 139 38.36 -46.99 -43.21
CA ASP A 139 39.62 -46.91 -43.96
C ASP A 139 40.40 -48.25 -43.88
N THR A 140 40.47 -48.86 -42.69
CA THR A 140 41.16 -50.16 -42.51
C THR A 140 40.50 -51.31 -43.25
N MET A 141 39.16 -51.33 -43.32
CA MET A 141 38.44 -52.33 -44.13
C MET A 141 38.69 -52.11 -45.63
N ASP A 142 38.73 -50.85 -46.09
CA ASP A 142 38.99 -50.54 -47.51
C ASP A 142 40.39 -50.99 -47.93
N PHE A 143 41.42 -50.77 -47.10
CA PHE A 143 42.78 -51.27 -47.36
C PHE A 143 42.88 -52.81 -47.40
N SER A 144 42.08 -53.51 -46.60
CA SER A 144 42.08 -54.98 -46.61
C SER A 144 41.53 -55.57 -47.92
N ALA A 145 40.65 -54.85 -48.62
CA ALA A 145 40.12 -55.26 -49.92
C ALA A 145 41.13 -55.13 -51.09
N PHE A 146 42.27 -54.45 -50.88
CA PHE A 146 43.34 -54.32 -51.89
C PHE A 146 44.45 -55.37 -51.74
N LEU A 147 44.43 -56.18 -50.68
CA LEU A 147 45.45 -57.19 -50.38
C LEU A 147 45.02 -58.64 -50.70
N ASP A 148 43.79 -58.84 -51.17
CA ASP A 148 43.28 -60.09 -51.77
C ASP A 148 43.28 -60.02 -53.30
#